data_AF-A0A090QD21-F1
#
_entry.id   AF-A0A090QD21-F1
#
_cell.length_a   1.000
_cell.length_b   1.000
_cell.length_c   1.000
_cell.angle_alpha   90.00
_cell.angle_beta   90.00
_cell.angle_gamma   90.00
#
_symmetry.space_group_name_H-M   'P 1'
#
loop_
_entity.id
_entity.type
_entity.pdbx_description
1 polymer ?
#
loop_
_entity_poly.entity_id
_entity_poly.type
_entity_poly.pdbx_seq_one_letter_code
_entity_poly.pdbx_strand_id
1 'polypeptide(L)'
;MFWVLDRIVIPTAIGGTFVRLGNLFNSEINGKESGDFWAGFKFVRDTSDPHVAAALQKTGYYDTDKAIDTVVNNPQFTEILESIPFKHPAQLYEAICYVGVFVILYLVYWKTEKRHKLGYILGLFFVLLFTVRFFIEFIKASQQTQIKNCF
;
A
#
# COMPACT_ATOMS: atom_id res chain seq x y z
N MET A 1 -20.28 23.93 14.83
CA MET A 1 -19.16 23.50 13.96
C MET A 1 -18.86 22.01 14.07
N PHE A 2 -18.65 21.46 15.27
CA PHE A 2 -18.28 20.05 15.47
C PHE A 2 -19.22 19.00 14.87
N TRP A 3 -20.52 19.31 14.73
CA TRP A 3 -21.48 18.42 14.07
C TRP A 3 -21.21 18.20 12.58
N VAL A 4 -20.67 19.21 11.89
CA VAL A 4 -20.27 19.09 10.49
C VAL A 4 -18.99 18.27 10.38
N LEU A 5 -18.04 18.47 11.31
CA LEU A 5 -16.78 17.71 11.36
C LEU A 5 -17.03 16.21 11.56
N ASP A 6 -17.93 15.83 12.46
CA ASP A 6 -18.30 14.41 12.69
C ASP A 6 -18.89 13.74 11.43
N ARG A 7 -19.50 14.51 10.52
CA ARG A 7 -20.04 14.01 9.24
C ARG A 7 -19.00 13.95 8.13
N ILE A 8 -18.05 14.88 8.11
CA ILE A 8 -16.96 14.92 7.12
C ILE A 8 -15.88 13.86 7.42
N VAL A 9 -15.73 13.46 8.69
CA VAL A 9 -14.69 12.51 9.07
C VAL A 9 -14.92 11.10 8.49
N ILE A 10 -16.18 10.70 8.30
CA ILE A 10 -16.57 9.42 7.71
C ILE A 10 -16.10 9.30 6.24
N PRO A 11 -16.43 10.23 5.32
CA PRO A 11 -15.91 10.19 3.96
C PRO A 11 -14.40 10.45 3.90
N THR A 12 -13.82 11.20 4.85
CA THR A 12 -12.36 11.38 4.92
C THR A 12 -11.64 10.04 5.19
N ALA A 13 -12.19 9.17 6.04
CA ALA A 13 -11.59 7.87 6.35
C ALA A 13 -11.50 6.94 5.11
N ILE A 14 -12.57 6.87 4.31
CA ILE A 14 -12.55 6.09 3.07
C ILE A 14 -11.71 6.76 1.97
N GLY A 15 -11.65 8.09 1.94
CA GLY A 15 -10.72 8.82 1.08
C GLY A 15 -9.26 8.42 1.33
N GLY A 16 -8.89 8.21 2.60
CA GLY A 16 -7.58 7.67 2.99
C GLY A 16 -7.29 6.30 2.38
N THR A 17 -8.27 5.40 2.32
CA THR A 17 -8.13 4.10 1.64
C THR A 17 -7.82 4.27 0.16
N PHE A 18 -8.56 5.12 -0.55
CA PHE A 18 -8.36 5.34 -1.98
C PHE A 18 -7.00 5.92 -2.31
N VAL A 19 -6.48 6.83 -1.48
CA VAL A 19 -5.11 7.34 -1.64
C VAL A 19 -4.09 6.21 -1.54
N ARG A 20 -4.23 5.30 -0.56
CA ARG A 20 -3.29 4.16 -0.40
C ARG A 20 -3.43 3.13 -1.51
N LEU A 21 -4.63 2.92 -2.02
CA LEU A 21 -4.88 2.08 -3.17
C LEU A 21 -4.30 2.68 -4.46
N GLY A 22 -4.39 4.01 -4.64
CA GLY A 22 -3.73 4.73 -5.73
C GLY A 22 -2.21 4.53 -5.71
N ASN A 23 -1.60 4.63 -4.52
CA ASN A 23 -0.16 4.40 -4.37
C ASN A 23 0.24 2.95 -4.68
N LEU A 24 -0.67 1.97 -4.46
CA LEU A 24 -0.49 0.57 -4.86
C LEU A 24 -0.49 0.40 -6.37
N PHE A 25 -1.47 0.99 -7.06
CA PHE A 25 -1.49 0.96 -8.52
C PHE A 25 -0.29 1.69 -9.13
N ASN A 26 0.23 2.72 -8.47
CA ASN A 26 1.43 3.45 -8.88
C ASN A 26 2.75 2.72 -8.56
N SER A 27 2.72 1.59 -7.83
CA SER A 27 3.92 0.82 -7.42
C SER A 27 4.97 1.63 -6.62
N GLU A 28 4.55 2.71 -5.95
CA GLU A 28 5.45 3.73 -5.40
C GLU A 28 6.03 3.38 -4.01
N ILE A 29 5.32 2.57 -3.21
CA ILE A 29 5.72 2.23 -1.83
C ILE A 29 5.56 0.73 -1.62
N ASN A 30 6.43 -0.04 -2.27
CA ASN A 30 6.47 -1.48 -2.09
C ASN A 30 6.98 -1.85 -0.69
N GLY A 31 6.42 -2.90 -0.11
CA GLY A 31 6.90 -3.46 1.16
C GLY A 31 8.26 -4.13 1.00
N LYS A 32 8.84 -4.57 2.13
CA LYS A 32 10.06 -5.36 2.12
C LYS A 32 9.93 -6.58 1.21
N GLU A 33 11.07 -7.04 0.70
CA GLU A 33 11.18 -8.34 0.05
C GLU A 33 10.57 -9.39 0.97
N SER A 34 9.54 -10.00 0.44
CA SER A 34 8.89 -11.16 0.99
C SER A 34 9.73 -12.31 0.49
N GLY A 35 10.37 -13.05 1.40
CA GLY A 35 10.97 -14.31 1.02
C GLY A 35 9.87 -15.30 0.60
N ASP A 36 9.81 -16.43 1.29
CA ASP A 36 8.92 -17.54 0.95
C ASP A 36 7.47 -17.32 1.47
N PHE A 37 6.87 -16.17 1.15
CA PHE A 37 5.50 -15.86 1.58
C PHE A 37 4.49 -16.16 0.46
N TRP A 38 3.52 -17.00 0.78
CA TRP A 38 2.47 -17.49 -0.12
C TRP A 38 1.58 -16.39 -0.75
N ALA A 39 1.53 -15.17 -0.19
CA ALA A 39 0.72 -14.05 -0.69
C ALA A 39 1.55 -12.82 -1.13
N GLY A 40 2.80 -13.03 -1.55
CA GLY A 40 3.62 -11.96 -2.10
C GLY A 40 3.22 -11.61 -3.54
N PHE A 41 3.26 -10.32 -3.88
CA PHE A 41 3.02 -9.83 -5.24
C PHE A 41 4.36 -9.55 -5.93
N LYS A 42 4.46 -9.90 -7.22
CA LYS A 42 5.60 -9.52 -8.07
C LYS A 42 5.29 -8.18 -8.74
N PHE A 43 6.03 -7.14 -8.39
CA PHE A 43 5.87 -5.81 -8.99
C PHE A 43 6.84 -5.66 -10.17
N VAL A 44 6.41 -6.11 -11.35
CA VAL A 44 7.24 -6.06 -12.59
C VAL A 44 7.36 -4.62 -13.14
N ARG A 45 6.47 -3.72 -12.73
CA ARG A 45 6.52 -2.28 -13.09
C ARG A 45 7.52 -1.48 -12.23
N ASP A 46 8.05 -2.08 -11.17
CA ASP A 46 9.02 -1.43 -10.28
C ASP A 46 10.43 -1.51 -10.89
N THR A 47 10.76 -0.59 -11.80
CA THR A 47 12.09 -0.51 -12.44
C THR A 47 13.20 -0.09 -11.46
N SER A 48 12.85 0.30 -10.23
CA SER A 48 13.84 0.61 -9.19
C SER A 48 14.47 -0.64 -8.57
N ASP A 49 13.86 -1.81 -8.79
CA ASP A 49 14.43 -3.09 -8.39
C ASP A 49 15.56 -3.52 -9.34
N PRO A 50 16.77 -3.83 -8.84
CA PRO A 50 17.89 -4.28 -9.67
C PRO A 50 17.56 -5.51 -10.53
N HIS A 51 16.70 -6.40 -10.05
CA HIS A 51 16.34 -7.64 -10.76
C HIS A 51 15.40 -7.34 -11.94
N VAL A 52 14.47 -6.40 -11.76
CA VAL A 52 13.54 -5.96 -12.81
C VAL A 52 14.31 -5.13 -13.85
N ALA A 53 15.19 -4.22 -13.42
CA ALA A 53 16.03 -3.46 -14.34
C ALA A 53 16.93 -4.36 -15.20
N ALA A 54 17.56 -5.39 -14.60
CA ALA A 54 18.36 -6.37 -15.34
C ALA A 54 17.50 -7.22 -16.30
N ALA A 55 16.27 -7.54 -15.92
CA ALA A 55 15.33 -8.25 -16.79
C ALA A 55 14.94 -7.42 -18.02
N LEU A 56 14.61 -6.14 -17.82
CA LEU A 56 14.20 -5.23 -18.88
C LEU A 56 15.36 -4.93 -19.83
N GLN A 57 16.58 -4.77 -19.33
CA GLN A 57 17.78 -4.58 -20.17
C GLN A 57 18.03 -5.76 -21.12
N LYS A 58 17.74 -7.00 -20.70
CA LYS A 58 17.90 -8.19 -21.54
C LYS A 58 16.91 -8.26 -22.70
N THR A 59 15.79 -7.55 -22.63
CA THR A 59 14.82 -7.49 -23.73
C THR A 59 15.24 -6.57 -24.88
N GLY A 60 16.15 -5.62 -24.62
CA GLY A 60 16.63 -4.66 -25.63
C GLY A 60 15.62 -3.57 -26.03
N TYR A 61 14.43 -3.50 -25.41
CA TYR A 61 13.46 -2.44 -25.67
C TYR A 61 13.68 -1.22 -24.75
N TYR A 62 13.64 -0.02 -25.33
CA TYR A 62 13.72 1.25 -24.59
C TYR A 62 12.40 1.66 -23.91
N ASP A 63 11.30 1.03 -24.31
CA ASP A 63 9.95 1.30 -23.82
C ASP A 63 9.59 0.30 -22.71
N THR A 64 9.45 0.81 -21.48
CA THR A 64 9.25 0.00 -20.28
C THR A 64 7.97 -0.83 -20.38
N ASP A 65 6.90 -0.32 -20.98
CA ASP A 65 5.63 -1.06 -21.06
C ASP A 65 5.74 -2.25 -22.04
N LYS A 66 6.45 -2.10 -23.16
CA LYS A 66 6.69 -3.19 -24.12
C LYS A 66 7.71 -4.21 -23.62
N ALA A 67 8.73 -3.74 -22.89
CA ALA A 67 9.70 -4.62 -22.24
C ALA A 67 9.03 -5.49 -21.17
N ILE A 68 8.11 -4.93 -20.36
CA ILE A 68 7.35 -5.69 -19.37
C ILE A 68 6.42 -6.69 -20.05
N ASP A 69 5.69 -6.27 -21.09
CA ASP A 69 4.76 -7.15 -21.81
C ASP A 69 5.49 -8.36 -22.43
N THR A 70 6.68 -8.13 -22.97
CA THR A 70 7.51 -9.20 -23.53
C THR A 70 8.09 -10.14 -22.47
N VAL A 71 8.46 -9.64 -21.29
CA VAL A 71 8.93 -10.48 -20.17
C VAL A 71 7.81 -11.33 -19.58
N VAL A 72 6.59 -10.78 -19.52
CA VAL A 72 5.43 -11.46 -18.92
C VAL A 72 4.84 -12.51 -19.87
N ASN A 73 4.73 -12.20 -21.16
CA ASN A 73 4.02 -13.06 -22.11
C ASN A 73 4.92 -14.05 -22.87
N ASN A 74 6.24 -13.84 -22.93
CA ASN A 74 7.13 -14.77 -23.64
C ASN A 74 7.75 -15.82 -22.70
N PRO A 75 7.67 -17.12 -23.05
CA PRO A 75 8.24 -18.21 -22.24
C PRO A 75 9.78 -18.18 -22.15
N GLN A 76 10.47 -17.39 -22.98
CA GLN A 76 11.93 -17.23 -22.90
C GLN A 76 12.40 -16.43 -21.68
N PHE A 77 11.54 -15.63 -21.06
CA PHE A 77 11.88 -14.78 -19.92
C PHE A 77 11.28 -15.29 -18.60
N THR A 78 10.64 -16.46 -18.61
CA THR A 78 10.03 -17.08 -17.41
C THR A 78 11.06 -17.26 -16.29
N GLU A 79 12.27 -17.69 -16.60
CA GLU A 79 13.36 -17.86 -15.62
C GLU A 79 13.81 -16.53 -14.99
N ILE A 80 13.79 -15.45 -15.78
CA ILE A 80 14.14 -14.11 -15.32
C ILE A 80 12.99 -13.53 -14.47
N LEU A 81 11.74 -13.79 -14.85
CA LEU A 81 10.54 -13.42 -14.07
C LEU A 81 10.48 -14.19 -12.73
N GLU A 82 10.99 -15.41 -12.70
CA GLU A 82 11.11 -16.23 -11.48
C GLU A 82 12.17 -15.70 -10.51
N SER A 83 13.26 -15.11 -11.01
CA SER A 83 14.30 -14.49 -10.16
C SER A 83 13.84 -13.22 -9.42
N ILE A 84 12.70 -12.63 -9.79
CA ILE A 84 12.19 -11.44 -9.10
C ILE A 84 11.63 -11.87 -7.74
N PRO A 85 12.16 -11.34 -6.62
CA PRO A 85 11.67 -11.67 -5.30
C PRO A 85 10.22 -11.22 -5.13
N PHE A 86 9.43 -12.00 -4.41
CA PHE A 86 8.09 -11.58 -4.02
C PHE A 86 8.18 -10.39 -3.07
N LYS A 87 7.27 -9.42 -3.14
CA LYS A 87 7.22 -8.31 -2.17
C LYS A 87 5.89 -8.34 -1.43
N HIS A 88 5.93 -7.98 -0.14
CA HIS A 88 4.70 -7.84 0.62
C HIS A 88 3.94 -6.60 0.11
N PRO A 89 2.63 -6.70 -0.20
CA PRO A 89 1.83 -5.56 -0.63
C PRO A 89 1.50 -4.66 0.58
N ALA A 90 2.51 -3.98 1.13
CA ALA A 90 2.39 -3.13 2.33
C ALA A 90 1.24 -2.13 2.23
N GLN A 91 1.05 -1.52 1.06
CA GLN A 91 -0.04 -0.56 0.80
C GLN A 91 -1.42 -1.20 0.82
N LEU A 92 -1.55 -2.49 0.49
CA LEU A 92 -2.82 -3.23 0.59
C LEU A 92 -3.19 -3.44 2.06
N TYR A 93 -2.23 -3.85 2.89
CA TYR A 93 -2.44 -3.97 4.34
C TYR A 93 -2.82 -2.61 4.95
N GLU A 94 -2.15 -1.52 4.54
CA GLU A 94 -2.53 -0.17 4.94
C GLU A 94 -3.97 0.16 4.53
N ALA A 95 -4.33 -0.04 3.25
CA ALA A 95 -5.65 0.24 2.73
C ALA A 95 -6.75 -0.52 3.50
N ILE A 96 -6.52 -1.81 3.80
CA ILE A 96 -7.45 -2.65 4.59
C ILE A 96 -7.59 -2.10 6.02
N CYS A 97 -6.51 -1.68 6.66
CA CYS A 97 -6.57 -1.04 7.98
C CYS A 97 -7.41 0.25 7.94
N TYR A 98 -7.25 1.09 6.90
CA TYR A 98 -8.08 2.30 6.73
C TYR A 98 -9.56 1.98 6.46
N VAL A 99 -9.87 0.89 5.73
CA VAL A 99 -11.25 0.39 5.59
C VAL A 99 -11.80 -0.06 6.94
N GLY A 100 -11.00 -0.76 7.74
CA GLY A 100 -11.38 -1.16 9.11
C GLY A 100 -11.73 0.05 9.99
N VAL A 101 -10.92 1.12 9.93
CA VAL A 101 -11.21 2.39 10.62
C VAL A 101 -12.53 2.99 10.14
N PHE A 102 -12.78 3.01 8.83
CA PHE A 102 -14.04 3.48 8.26
C PHE A 102 -15.23 2.66 8.75
N VAL A 103 -15.15 1.32 8.73
CA VAL A 103 -16.23 0.43 9.19
C VAL A 103 -16.50 0.66 10.67
N ILE A 104 -15.48 0.77 11.51
CA ILE A 104 -15.65 1.05 12.95
C ILE A 104 -16.34 2.40 13.14
N LEU A 105 -15.90 3.45 12.46
CA LEU A 105 -16.53 4.78 12.54
C LEU A 105 -17.97 4.76 12.05
N TYR A 106 -18.23 4.08 10.94
CA TYR A 106 -19.57 3.94 10.36
C TYR A 106 -20.51 3.17 11.29
N LEU A 107 -20.06 2.08 11.87
CA LEU A 107 -20.83 1.30 12.85
C LEU A 107 -21.08 2.10 14.13
N VAL A 108 -20.09 2.83 14.64
CA VAL A 108 -20.26 3.71 15.81
C VAL A 108 -21.26 4.83 15.51
N TYR A 109 -21.21 5.41 14.31
CA TYR A 109 -22.14 6.44 13.85
C TYR A 109 -23.58 5.92 13.72
N TRP A 110 -23.76 4.75 13.11
CA TRP A 110 -25.08 4.18 12.84
C TRP A 110 -25.72 3.52 14.07
N LYS A 111 -24.93 2.82 14.89
CA LYS A 111 -25.43 1.97 15.97
C LYS A 111 -25.47 2.63 17.35
N THR A 112 -24.89 3.83 17.52
CA THR A 112 -24.74 4.46 18.83
C THR A 112 -25.39 5.84 18.90
N GLU A 113 -26.13 6.11 19.99
CA GLU A 113 -26.61 7.45 20.38
C GLU A 113 -25.45 8.46 20.61
N LYS A 114 -24.19 8.01 20.60
CA LYS A 114 -22.98 8.85 20.69
C LYS A 114 -22.83 9.82 19.51
N ARG A 115 -23.63 9.69 18.44
CA ARG A 115 -23.82 10.74 17.42
C ARG A 115 -24.24 12.09 18.01
N HIS A 116 -24.86 12.10 19.20
CA HIS A 116 -25.32 13.32 19.87
C HIS A 116 -24.23 14.00 20.72
N LYS A 117 -23.10 13.33 20.99
CA LYS A 117 -21.94 13.94 21.65
C LYS A 117 -21.01 14.54 20.59
N LEU A 118 -21.13 15.86 20.42
CA LEU A 118 -20.31 16.66 19.50
C LEU A 118 -18.81 16.37 19.70
N GLY A 119 -18.14 15.94 18.63
CA GLY A 119 -16.69 15.71 18.60
C GLY A 119 -16.21 14.32 19.05
N TYR A 120 -17.12 13.43 19.46
CA TYR A 120 -16.74 12.06 19.84
C TYR A 120 -16.20 11.26 18.66
N ILE A 121 -16.84 11.39 17.49
CA ILE A 121 -16.49 10.62 16.28
C ILE A 121 -15.18 11.14 15.70
N LEU A 122 -14.99 12.47 15.68
CA LEU A 122 -13.72 13.09 15.32
C LEU A 122 -12.56 12.63 16.22
N GLY A 123 -12.75 12.61 17.55
CA GLY A 123 -11.73 12.14 18.48
C GLY A 123 -11.41 10.66 18.28
N LEU A 124 -12.43 9.83 18.09
CA LEU A 124 -12.27 8.40 17.80
C LEU A 124 -11.50 8.18 16.49
N PHE A 125 -11.78 8.97 15.45
CA PHE A 125 -11.04 8.91 14.18
C PHE A 125 -9.55 9.17 14.39
N PHE A 126 -9.17 10.22 15.11
CA PHE A 126 -7.76 10.52 15.35
C PHE A 126 -7.08 9.43 16.16
N VAL A 127 -7.70 8.94 17.23
CA VAL A 127 -7.15 7.84 18.03
C VAL A 127 -6.91 6.62 17.15
N LEU A 128 -7.91 6.17 16.39
CA LEU A 128 -7.79 5.03 15.49
C LEU A 128 -6.74 5.25 14.40
N LEU A 129 -6.69 6.44 13.79
CA LEU A 129 -5.74 6.78 12.75
C LEU A 129 -4.30 6.77 13.26
N PHE A 130 -4.04 7.35 14.43
CA PHE A 130 -2.71 7.34 15.05
C PHE A 130 -2.30 5.94 15.50
N THR A 131 -3.23 5.16 16.05
CA THR A 131 -2.99 3.75 16.39
C THR A 131 -2.59 2.95 15.17
N VAL A 132 -3.36 3.02 14.08
CA VAL A 132 -3.04 2.34 12.82
C VAL A 132 -1.69 2.81 12.29
N ARG A 133 -1.40 4.12 12.29
CA ARG A 133 -0.10 4.63 11.84
C ARG A 133 1.06 4.07 12.65
N PHE A 134 0.94 4.02 13.96
CA PHE A 134 1.99 3.48 14.83
C PHE A 134 2.27 2.00 14.52
N PHE A 135 1.22 1.19 14.39
CA PHE A 135 1.37 -0.23 14.07
C PHE A 135 1.89 -0.48 12.65
N ILE A 136 1.39 0.27 11.67
CA ILE A 136 1.86 0.18 10.28
C ILE A 136 3.32 0.59 10.17
N GLU A 137 3.75 1.64 10.87
CA GLU A 137 5.15 2.05 10.90
C GLU A 137 6.02 0.98 11.58
N PHE A 138 5.52 0.32 12.64
CA PHE A 138 6.23 -0.80 13.26
C PHE A 138 6.38 -2.02 12.33
N ILE A 139 5.38 -2.29 11.49
CA ILE A 139 5.43 -3.32 10.45
C ILE A 139 6.35 -2.90 9.30
N LYS A 140 6.35 -1.60 8.95
CA LYS A 140 7.28 -0.98 8.01
C LYS A 140 8.63 -0.73 8.69
N ALA A 141 9.41 -1.78 8.90
CA ALA A 141 10.77 -1.56 9.37
C ALA A 141 11.56 -0.68 8.38
N SER A 142 12.34 0.24 8.93
CA SER A 142 12.98 1.39 8.28
C SER A 142 13.60 1.06 6.93
N GLN A 143 13.10 1.71 5.86
CA GLN A 143 13.68 1.67 4.50
C GLN A 143 15.12 2.22 4.43
N GLN A 144 15.72 2.58 5.57
CA GLN A 144 17.05 3.17 5.68
C GLN A 144 18.19 2.20 5.33
N THR A 145 17.93 0.90 5.20
CA THR A 145 18.93 -0.08 4.78
C THR A 145 19.15 -0.11 3.26
N GLN A 146 18.18 0.34 2.44
CA GLN A 146 18.33 0.32 0.97
C GLN A 146 19.17 1.50 0.44
N ILE A 147 19.25 2.61 1.18
CA ILE A 147 20.06 3.78 0.77
C ILE A 147 21.55 3.61 1.15
N LYS A 148 21.87 2.73 2.10
CA LYS A 148 23.27 2.49 2.53
C LYS A 148 24.10 1.62 1.57
N ASN A 149 23.48 1.03 0.55
CA ASN A 149 24.18 0.26 -0.48
C ASN A 149 24.37 1.04 -1.79
N CYS A 150 24.02 2.32 -1.81
CA CYS A 150 24.15 3.20 -2.99
C CYS A 150 25.13 4.36 -2.78
N PHE A 151 26.01 4.28 -1.77
CA PHE A 151 27.17 5.15 -1.57
C PHE A 151 28.39 4.34 -1.13
#